data_AF-A0A2E2FKL5-F1
#
_entry.id   AF-A0A2E2FKL5-F1
#
_cell.length_a   1.000
_cell.length_b   1.000
_cell.length_c   1.000
_cell.angle_alpha   90.00
_cell.angle_beta   90.00
_cell.angle_gamma   90.00
#
_symmetry.space_group_name_H-M   'P 1'
#
loop_
_entity.id
_entity.type
_entity.pdbx_description
1 polymer ?
#
loop_
_entity_poly.entity_id
_entity_poly.type
_entity_poly.pdbx_seq_one_letter_code
_entity_poly.pdbx_strand_id
1 'polypeptide(L)'
;MLLSLHLANHKKPNKMKKLSILSTVLIVSSLMFAACDGHKSAKEEGEDVKQEMKDMAEETSEYFDQLGEDVKADLEKSANDIDDLIEDIDEKLEDQSESLSDASRTKLENAKAKLQDMKENINDEIDDIDNKSEEELEEFKANMKEMKQKTKEKFAKVKEDVKEFFNSES
;
A
#
# COMPACT_ATOMS: atom_id res chain seq x y z
N MET A 1 26.94 -38.01 -39.03
CA MET A 1 26.76 -36.54 -38.99
C MET A 1 25.30 -36.31 -38.63
N LEU A 2 25.03 -36.10 -37.34
CA LEU A 2 24.55 -34.83 -36.76
C LEU A 2 23.12 -34.49 -37.26
N LEU A 3 22.11 -34.83 -36.48
CA LEU A 3 21.46 -33.97 -35.47
C LEU A 3 20.48 -32.98 -36.09
N SER A 4 19.18 -33.17 -35.84
CA SER A 4 18.25 -32.07 -35.58
C SER A 4 17.09 -32.60 -34.74
N LEU A 5 17.20 -32.22 -33.47
CA LEU A 5 16.49 -32.71 -32.31
C LEU A 5 15.13 -32.01 -32.21
N HIS A 6 14.15 -32.82 -31.83
CA HIS A 6 12.84 -32.45 -31.30
C HIS A 6 13.03 -31.72 -29.94
N LEU A 7 12.28 -30.64 -29.68
CA LEU A 7 11.49 -30.36 -28.46
C LEU A 7 11.37 -28.86 -28.16
N ALA A 8 10.12 -28.41 -28.16
CA ALA A 8 9.65 -27.22 -27.49
C ALA A 8 10.03 -27.23 -26.00
N ASN A 9 10.55 -26.12 -25.49
CA ASN A 9 10.80 -25.93 -24.06
C ASN A 9 9.93 -24.78 -23.54
N HIS A 10 8.72 -25.13 -23.10
CA HIS A 10 7.89 -24.28 -22.25
C HIS A 10 8.42 -24.42 -20.82
N LYS A 11 9.20 -23.45 -20.34
CA LYS A 11 9.60 -23.38 -18.92
C LYS A 11 8.71 -22.35 -18.20
N LYS A 12 7.70 -22.86 -17.48
CA LYS A 12 6.88 -22.07 -16.54
C LYS A 12 7.77 -21.57 -15.38
N PRO A 13 7.69 -20.29 -14.96
CA PRO A 13 8.34 -19.83 -13.74
C PRO A 13 7.61 -20.40 -12.51
N ASN A 14 8.38 -21.09 -11.66
CA ASN A 14 7.94 -21.83 -10.49
C ASN A 14 7.79 -20.88 -9.28
N LYS A 15 6.55 -20.67 -8.80
CA LYS A 15 6.18 -19.77 -7.69
C LYS A 15 6.44 -20.38 -6.29
N MET A 16 7.51 -21.15 -6.09
CA MET A 16 7.80 -21.85 -4.82
C MET A 16 9.22 -21.60 -4.31
N LYS A 17 9.57 -20.33 -4.07
CA LYS A 17 10.81 -19.97 -3.33
C LYS A 17 10.62 -18.94 -2.22
N LYS A 18 9.44 -18.34 -2.06
CA LYS A 18 9.20 -17.23 -1.12
C LYS A 18 8.99 -17.63 0.35
N LEU A 19 9.09 -18.92 0.69
CA LEU A 19 8.85 -19.39 2.07
C LEU A 19 10.11 -19.85 2.84
N SER A 20 11.30 -19.80 2.22
CA SER A 20 12.52 -20.30 2.87
C SER A 20 13.34 -19.23 3.61
N ILE A 21 13.04 -17.94 3.42
CA ILE A 21 13.88 -16.83 3.89
C ILE A 21 13.58 -16.46 5.35
N LEU A 22 12.37 -16.72 5.83
CA LEU A 22 11.97 -16.47 7.22
C LEU A 22 12.78 -17.30 8.25
N SER A 23 13.40 -18.40 7.82
CA SER A 23 14.18 -19.28 8.70
C SER A 23 15.65 -18.85 8.86
N THR A 24 16.20 -18.03 7.95
CA THR A 24 17.63 -17.68 7.97
C THR A 24 17.92 -16.44 8.83
N VAL A 25 16.94 -15.54 8.96
CA VAL A 25 17.03 -14.31 9.80
C VAL A 25 17.31 -14.63 11.27
N LEU A 26 16.80 -15.76 11.79
CA LEU A 26 16.99 -16.15 13.20
C LEU A 26 18.35 -16.80 13.51
N ILE A 27 19.10 -17.26 12.50
CA ILE A 27 20.37 -18.00 12.71
C ILE A 27 21.54 -17.05 12.96
N VAL A 28 21.47 -15.78 12.52
CA VAL A 28 22.57 -14.81 12.65
C VAL A 28 22.72 -14.28 14.09
N SER A 29 21.68 -14.32 14.93
CA SER A 29 21.80 -13.96 16.35
C SER A 29 22.71 -14.90 17.16
N SER A 30 23.02 -16.09 16.67
CA SER A 30 23.91 -17.03 17.38
C SER A 30 25.40 -16.83 17.07
N LEU A 31 25.77 -16.08 16.02
CA LEU A 31 27.16 -15.97 15.56
C LEU A 31 27.95 -14.82 16.21
N MET A 32 27.29 -13.91 16.92
CA MET A 32 27.95 -12.74 17.54
C MET A 32 28.67 -13.02 18.86
N PHE A 33 28.58 -14.23 19.41
CA PHE A 33 29.28 -14.59 20.66
C PHE A 33 30.64 -15.29 20.47
N ALA A 34 31.03 -15.65 19.25
CA ALA A 34 32.28 -16.41 19.01
C ALA A 34 33.49 -15.56 18.56
N ALA A 35 33.36 -14.23 18.49
CA ALA A 35 34.41 -13.34 17.95
C ALA A 35 35.22 -12.58 19.03
N CYS A 36 35.33 -13.14 20.24
CA CYS A 36 36.19 -12.63 21.31
C CYS A 36 37.26 -13.66 21.72
N ASP A 37 38.04 -14.18 20.76
CA ASP A 37 39.46 -14.54 20.91
C ASP A 37 39.97 -15.03 19.55
N GLY A 38 41.14 -14.59 19.08
CA GLY A 38 41.77 -15.17 17.88
C GLY A 38 42.10 -14.20 16.74
N HIS A 39 43.04 -13.30 17.04
CA HIS A 39 43.75 -12.45 16.09
C HIS A 39 44.55 -13.27 15.05
N LYS A 40 44.01 -13.51 13.84
CA LYS A 40 44.69 -13.65 12.51
C LYS A 40 43.92 -14.60 11.57
N SER A 41 43.06 -14.05 10.71
CA SER A 41 42.74 -14.48 9.33
C SER A 41 41.47 -13.73 8.91
N ALA A 42 41.59 -12.44 8.59
CA ALA A 42 40.43 -11.59 8.26
C ALA A 42 40.85 -10.57 7.21
N LYS A 43 41.13 -11.03 5.99
CA LYS A 43 41.43 -10.10 4.88
C LYS A 43 40.85 -10.49 3.52
N GLU A 44 40.47 -11.75 3.31
CA GLU A 44 39.73 -12.17 2.10
C GLU A 44 38.24 -12.45 2.38
N GLU A 45 37.87 -13.04 3.52
CA GLU A 45 36.45 -13.19 3.91
C GLU A 45 35.76 -11.86 4.28
N GLY A 46 36.53 -10.80 4.57
CA GLY A 46 35.98 -9.49 4.93
C GLY A 46 35.48 -8.67 3.74
N GLU A 47 35.95 -8.94 2.52
CA GLU A 47 35.49 -8.24 1.32
C GLU A 47 34.20 -8.86 0.78
N ASP A 48 34.12 -10.20 0.73
CA ASP A 48 32.90 -10.92 0.32
C ASP A 48 31.75 -10.68 1.32
N VAL A 49 32.00 -10.77 2.64
CA VAL A 49 30.96 -10.47 3.64
C VAL A 49 30.52 -9.01 3.57
N LYS A 50 31.43 -8.07 3.28
CA LYS A 50 31.09 -6.65 3.14
C LYS A 50 30.29 -6.37 1.87
N GLN A 51 30.55 -7.10 0.78
CA GLN A 51 29.78 -7.01 -0.45
C GLN A 51 28.39 -7.63 -0.26
N GLU A 52 28.29 -8.82 0.34
CA GLU A 52 27.00 -9.45 0.66
C GLU A 52 26.16 -8.60 1.62
N MET A 53 26.76 -7.95 2.62
CA MET A 53 26.06 -7.03 3.51
C MET A 53 25.57 -5.76 2.79
N LYS A 54 26.30 -5.27 1.78
CA LYS A 54 25.86 -4.13 0.96
C LYS A 54 24.72 -4.50 0.05
N ASP A 55 24.84 -5.61 -0.67
CA ASP A 55 23.81 -6.09 -1.58
C ASP A 55 22.52 -6.38 -0.80
N MET A 56 22.63 -6.93 0.42
CA MET A 56 21.47 -7.13 1.31
C MET A 56 20.86 -5.82 1.81
N ALA A 57 21.68 -4.81 2.12
CA ALA A 57 21.18 -3.49 2.52
C ALA A 57 20.47 -2.78 1.36
N GLU A 58 21.01 -2.89 0.14
CA GLU A 58 20.39 -2.35 -1.08
C GLU A 58 19.05 -3.05 -1.39
N GLU A 59 19.01 -4.39 -1.36
CA GLU A 59 17.76 -5.14 -1.59
C GLU A 59 16.70 -4.85 -0.50
N THR A 60 17.13 -4.61 0.74
CA THR A 60 16.23 -4.24 1.83
C THR A 60 15.65 -2.84 1.61
N SER A 61 16.49 -1.85 1.26
CA SER A 61 16.04 -0.50 0.94
C SER A 61 15.05 -0.48 -0.23
N GLU A 62 15.37 -1.18 -1.33
CA GLU A 62 14.49 -1.26 -2.51
C GLU A 62 13.12 -1.88 -2.16
N TYR A 63 13.10 -2.89 -1.28
CA TYR A 63 11.86 -3.50 -0.80
C TYR A 63 10.98 -2.49 -0.03
N PHE A 64 11.58 -1.65 0.82
CA PHE A 64 10.85 -0.66 1.61
C PHE A 64 10.37 0.53 0.77
N ASP A 65 11.17 0.98 -0.19
CA ASP A 65 10.75 1.99 -1.16
C ASP A 65 9.52 1.50 -1.94
N GLN A 66 9.57 0.26 -2.45
CA GLN A 66 8.44 -0.34 -3.14
C GLN A 66 7.22 -0.48 -2.22
N LEU A 67 7.44 -0.81 -0.94
CA LEU A 67 6.36 -0.91 0.03
C LEU A 67 5.66 0.43 0.25
N GLY A 68 6.43 1.51 0.40
CA GLY A 68 5.91 2.87 0.54
C GLY A 68 5.08 3.28 -0.68
N GLU A 69 5.61 3.05 -1.89
CA GLU A 69 4.89 3.32 -3.14
C GLU A 69 3.58 2.54 -3.26
N ASP A 70 3.58 1.25 -2.93
CA ASP A 70 2.37 0.41 -2.98
C ASP A 70 1.29 0.94 -2.03
N VAL A 71 1.65 1.36 -0.81
CA VAL A 71 0.70 1.90 0.16
C VAL A 71 0.16 3.26 -0.29
N LYS A 72 1.04 4.13 -0.81
CA LYS A 72 0.67 5.44 -1.35
C LYS A 72 -0.31 5.30 -2.51
N ALA A 73 -0.03 4.43 -3.47
CA ALA A 73 -0.91 4.17 -4.62
C ALA A 73 -2.30 3.66 -4.18
N ASP A 74 -2.34 2.80 -3.16
CA ASP A 74 -3.60 2.28 -2.60
C ASP A 74 -4.46 3.38 -1.94
N LEU A 75 -3.79 4.36 -1.31
CA LEU A 75 -4.44 5.51 -0.68
C LEU A 75 -4.89 6.54 -1.70
N GLU A 76 -4.04 6.88 -2.67
CA GLU A 76 -4.37 7.79 -3.78
C GLU A 76 -5.60 7.29 -4.53
N LYS A 77 -5.69 5.98 -4.76
CA LYS A 77 -6.90 5.39 -5.36
C LYS A 77 -8.15 5.62 -4.51
N SER A 78 -8.04 5.50 -3.19
CA SER A 78 -9.17 5.72 -2.28
C SER A 78 -9.60 7.19 -2.25
N ALA A 79 -8.64 8.12 -2.35
CA ALA A 79 -8.92 9.55 -2.49
C ALA A 79 -9.62 9.87 -3.83
N ASN A 80 -9.17 9.26 -4.94
CA ASN A 80 -9.81 9.42 -6.25
C ASN A 80 -11.24 8.85 -6.27
N ASP A 81 -11.48 7.67 -5.69
CA ASP A 81 -12.83 7.10 -5.56
C ASP A 81 -13.78 8.04 -4.78
N ILE A 82 -13.24 8.83 -3.83
CA ILE A 82 -13.99 9.85 -3.10
C ILE A 82 -14.30 11.06 -3.98
N ASP A 83 -13.33 11.54 -4.74
CA ASP A 83 -13.51 12.65 -5.69
C ASP A 83 -14.61 12.33 -6.71
N ASP A 84 -14.56 11.14 -7.31
CA ASP A 84 -15.59 10.68 -8.25
C ASP A 84 -17.00 10.75 -7.64
N LEU A 85 -17.16 10.39 -6.36
CA LEU A 85 -18.46 10.45 -5.69
C LEU A 85 -18.89 11.89 -5.38
N ILE A 86 -17.95 12.78 -5.06
CA ILE A 86 -18.24 14.20 -4.86
C ILE A 86 -18.72 14.81 -6.19
N GLU A 87 -18.03 14.53 -7.28
CA GLU A 87 -18.40 14.97 -8.63
C GLU A 87 -19.79 14.44 -9.02
N ASP A 88 -20.08 13.15 -8.79
CA ASP A 88 -21.41 12.56 -9.01
C ASP A 88 -22.52 13.29 -8.23
N ILE A 89 -22.23 13.76 -7.00
CA ILE A 89 -23.18 14.54 -6.20
C ILE A 89 -23.38 15.92 -6.82
N ASP A 90 -22.30 16.58 -7.24
CA ASP A 90 -22.34 17.92 -7.82
C ASP A 90 -23.09 17.96 -9.15
N GLU A 91 -22.83 17.02 -10.05
CA GLU A 91 -23.57 16.89 -11.31
C GLU A 91 -25.07 16.73 -11.06
N LYS A 92 -25.45 15.87 -10.09
CA LYS A 92 -26.86 15.67 -9.75
C LYS A 92 -27.50 16.87 -9.06
N LEU A 93 -26.74 17.59 -8.24
CA LEU A 93 -27.20 18.84 -7.62
C LEU A 93 -27.47 19.90 -8.69
N GLU A 94 -26.64 19.98 -9.72
CA GLU A 94 -26.83 20.90 -10.85
C GLU A 94 -28.06 20.50 -11.67
N ASP A 95 -28.16 19.23 -12.05
CA ASP A 95 -29.26 18.66 -12.85
C ASP A 95 -30.63 18.78 -12.16
N GLN A 96 -30.67 18.57 -10.84
CA GLN A 96 -31.89 18.62 -10.05
C GLN A 96 -32.02 19.92 -9.24
N SER A 97 -31.22 20.93 -9.56
CA SER A 97 -31.13 22.15 -8.77
C SER A 97 -32.50 22.77 -8.54
N GLU A 98 -33.38 22.89 -9.54
CA GLU A 98 -34.71 23.50 -9.38
C GLU A 98 -35.73 22.61 -8.64
N SER A 99 -35.56 21.28 -8.66
CA SER A 99 -36.50 20.33 -8.06
C SER A 99 -36.17 20.00 -6.60
N LEU A 100 -34.92 20.18 -6.16
CA LEU A 100 -34.50 19.86 -4.81
C LEU A 100 -34.90 20.97 -3.81
N SER A 101 -35.46 20.54 -2.68
CA SER A 101 -35.69 21.43 -1.54
C SER A 101 -34.37 21.92 -0.92
N ASP A 102 -34.41 23.02 -0.16
CA ASP A 102 -33.21 23.48 0.57
C ASP A 102 -32.72 22.45 1.61
N ALA A 103 -33.65 21.71 2.22
CA ALA A 103 -33.32 20.63 3.14
C ALA A 103 -32.60 19.47 2.41
N SER A 104 -33.06 19.16 1.20
CA SER A 104 -32.48 18.18 0.29
C SER A 104 -31.05 18.56 -0.11
N ARG A 105 -30.83 19.81 -0.56
CA ARG A 105 -29.49 20.35 -0.86
C ARG A 105 -28.56 20.28 0.35
N THR A 106 -29.05 20.69 1.52
CA THR A 106 -28.27 20.66 2.77
C THR A 106 -27.80 19.25 3.12
N LYS A 107 -28.60 18.21 2.87
CA LYS A 107 -28.18 16.82 3.12
C LYS A 107 -27.04 16.39 2.19
N LEU A 108 -27.11 16.76 0.91
CA LEU A 108 -26.08 16.45 -0.07
C LEU A 108 -24.78 17.20 0.21
N GLU A 109 -24.86 18.48 0.57
CA GLU A 109 -23.68 19.25 0.99
C GLU A 109 -23.03 18.66 2.26
N ASN A 110 -23.83 18.18 3.21
CA ASN A 110 -23.29 17.46 4.38
C ASN A 110 -22.64 16.12 3.99
N ALA A 111 -23.13 15.44 2.96
CA ALA A 111 -22.50 14.22 2.45
C ALA A 111 -21.16 14.55 1.78
N LYS A 112 -21.10 15.61 0.96
CA LYS A 112 -19.85 16.12 0.38
C LYS A 112 -18.83 16.50 1.44
N ALA A 113 -19.23 17.24 2.48
CA ALA A 113 -18.33 17.61 3.57
C ALA A 113 -17.71 16.38 4.26
N LYS A 114 -18.51 15.34 4.53
CA LYS A 114 -17.99 14.08 5.10
C LYS A 114 -17.01 13.37 4.17
N LEU A 115 -17.25 13.44 2.86
CA LEU A 115 -16.35 12.86 1.85
C LEU A 115 -15.04 13.65 1.79
N GLN A 116 -15.10 14.99 1.81
CA GLN A 116 -13.93 15.85 1.90
C GLN A 116 -13.10 15.57 3.15
N ASP A 117 -13.73 15.47 4.33
CA ASP A 117 -13.04 15.08 5.56
C ASP A 117 -12.34 13.71 5.41
N MET A 118 -13.01 12.73 4.79
CA MET A 118 -12.39 11.42 4.55
C MET A 118 -11.18 11.52 3.62
N LYS A 119 -11.25 12.35 2.57
CA LYS A 119 -10.15 12.58 1.64
C LYS A 119 -8.98 13.27 2.32
N GLU A 120 -9.23 14.31 3.12
CA GLU A 120 -8.18 15.01 3.87
C GLU A 120 -7.44 14.04 4.80
N ASN A 121 -8.15 13.21 5.56
CA ASN A 121 -7.51 12.19 6.40
C ASN A 121 -6.67 11.19 5.59
N ILE A 122 -7.07 10.83 4.36
CA ILE A 122 -6.26 9.96 3.50
C ILE A 122 -5.00 10.67 3.03
N ASN A 123 -5.11 11.94 2.63
CA ASN A 123 -3.99 12.73 2.14
C ASN A 123 -2.96 12.99 3.24
N ASP A 124 -3.40 13.27 4.47
CA ASP A 124 -2.50 13.42 5.62
C ASP A 124 -1.66 12.15 5.83
N GLU A 125 -2.27 10.97 5.69
CA GLU A 125 -1.57 9.69 5.83
C GLU A 125 -0.64 9.42 4.64
N ILE A 126 -0.96 9.88 3.43
CA ILE A 126 -0.06 9.83 2.27
C ILE A 126 1.19 10.66 2.53
N ASP A 127 1.04 11.89 3.02
CA ASP A 127 2.15 12.81 3.29
C ASP A 127 3.07 12.27 4.40
N ASP A 128 2.51 11.50 5.34
CA ASP A 128 3.26 10.84 6.40
C ASP A 128 4.13 9.67 5.92
N ILE A 129 3.83 9.03 4.79
CA ILE A 129 4.59 7.87 4.28
C ILE A 129 6.04 8.23 3.99
N ASP A 130 6.26 9.37 3.33
CA ASP A 130 7.58 9.78 2.84
C ASP A 130 8.57 10.07 3.99
N ASN A 131 8.08 10.21 5.23
CA ASN A 131 8.87 10.53 6.42
C ASN A 131 9.10 9.33 7.34
N LYS A 132 8.57 8.14 7.03
CA LYS A 132 8.67 6.95 7.89
C LYS A 132 9.92 6.14 7.61
N SER A 133 10.52 5.62 8.68
CA SER A 133 11.57 4.60 8.60
C SER A 133 11.04 3.23 8.19
N GLU A 134 11.94 2.30 7.88
CA GLU A 134 11.63 0.92 7.50
C GLU A 134 10.71 0.20 8.52
N GLU A 135 11.04 0.29 9.81
CA GLU A 135 10.25 -0.31 10.89
C GLU A 135 8.86 0.34 11.00
N GLU A 136 8.79 1.67 10.85
CA GLU A 136 7.55 2.42 10.89
C GLU A 136 6.65 2.14 9.68
N LEU A 137 7.22 1.84 8.50
CA LEU A 137 6.45 1.51 7.29
C LEU A 137 5.71 0.17 7.40
N GLU A 138 6.31 -0.85 8.02
CA GLU A 138 5.64 -2.14 8.23
C GLU A 138 4.51 -2.03 9.26
N GLU A 139 4.72 -1.28 10.35
CA GLU A 139 3.64 -0.96 11.30
C GLU A 139 2.55 -0.11 10.66
N PHE A 140 2.94 0.88 9.87
CA PHE A 140 2.02 1.73 9.12
C PHE A 140 1.16 0.91 8.16
N LYS A 141 1.74 -0.01 7.38
CA LYS A 141 0.98 -0.92 6.50
C LYS A 141 -0.08 -1.71 7.27
N ALA A 142 0.22 -2.16 8.48
CA ALA A 142 -0.74 -2.87 9.31
C ALA A 142 -1.89 -1.96 9.76
N ASN A 143 -1.56 -0.76 10.26
CA ASN A 143 -2.54 0.25 10.67
C ASN A 143 -3.41 0.72 9.48
N MET A 144 -2.79 0.85 8.30
CA MET A 144 -3.44 1.26 7.08
C MET A 144 -4.50 0.27 6.61
N LYS A 145 -4.34 -1.04 6.84
CA LYS A 145 -5.41 -1.99 6.54
C LYS A 145 -6.67 -1.72 7.36
N GLU A 146 -6.52 -1.41 8.64
CA GLU A 146 -7.65 -1.10 9.51
C GLU A 146 -8.28 0.23 9.13
N MET A 147 -7.47 1.26 8.91
CA MET A 147 -7.96 2.56 8.43
C MET A 147 -8.72 2.39 7.11
N LYS A 148 -8.11 1.75 6.10
CA LYS A 148 -8.71 1.51 4.79
C LYS A 148 -10.05 0.79 4.92
N GLN A 149 -10.17 -0.18 5.82
CA GLN A 149 -11.45 -0.85 6.08
C GLN A 149 -12.49 0.14 6.64
N LYS A 150 -12.15 0.91 7.67
CA LYS A 150 -13.07 1.91 8.26
C LYS A 150 -13.48 2.99 7.25
N THR A 151 -12.52 3.49 6.47
CA THR A 151 -12.77 4.46 5.42
C THR A 151 -13.68 3.89 4.35
N LYS A 152 -13.43 2.65 3.90
CA LYS A 152 -14.29 1.95 2.94
C LYS A 152 -15.71 1.76 3.46
N GLU A 153 -15.88 1.39 4.73
CA GLU A 153 -17.20 1.24 5.36
C GLU A 153 -17.95 2.58 5.43
N LYS A 154 -17.27 3.66 5.86
CA LYS A 154 -17.85 5.01 5.88
C LYS A 154 -18.22 5.50 4.48
N PHE A 155 -17.32 5.31 3.52
CA PHE A 155 -17.53 5.67 2.12
C PHE A 155 -18.71 4.91 1.53
N ALA A 156 -18.78 3.59 1.72
CA ALA A 156 -19.90 2.77 1.25
C ALA A 156 -21.23 3.25 1.83
N LYS A 157 -21.24 3.61 3.12
CA LYS A 157 -22.44 4.16 3.77
C LYS A 157 -22.85 5.49 3.17
N VAL A 158 -21.92 6.44 2.99
CA VAL A 158 -22.25 7.74 2.37
C VAL A 158 -22.74 7.54 0.94
N LYS A 159 -22.10 6.65 0.17
CA LYS A 159 -22.52 6.30 -1.18
C LYS A 159 -23.93 5.73 -1.23
N GLU A 160 -24.28 4.87 -0.27
CA GLU A 160 -25.62 4.32 -0.12
C GLU A 160 -26.63 5.41 0.26
N ASP A 161 -26.34 6.23 1.28
CA ASP A 161 -27.18 7.36 1.70
C ASP A 161 -27.49 8.30 0.53
N VAL A 162 -26.47 8.63 -0.28
CA VAL A 162 -26.60 9.47 -1.48
C VAL A 162 -27.45 8.78 -2.55
N LYS A 163 -27.25 7.48 -2.77
CA LYS A 163 -28.03 6.73 -3.76
C LYS A 163 -29.50 6.62 -3.36
N GLU A 164 -29.78 6.31 -2.09
CA GLU A 164 -31.14 6.25 -1.56
C GLU A 164 -31.84 7.60 -1.66
N PHE A 165 -31.12 8.68 -1.31
CA PHE A 165 -31.61 10.04 -1.44
C PHE A 165 -32.14 10.32 -2.86
N PHE A 166 -31.32 10.08 -3.88
CA PHE A 166 -31.73 10.34 -5.26
C PHE A 166 -32.80 9.39 -5.78
N ASN A 167 -32.87 8.16 -5.29
CA ASN A 167 -33.97 7.24 -5.65
C ASN A 167 -35.31 7.65 -4.99
N SER A 168 -35.27 8.37 -3.88
CA SER A 168 -36.47 8.83 -3.17
C SER A 168 -37.03 10.15 -3.71
N GLU A 169 -36.19 10.95 -4.38
CA GLU A 169 -36.56 12.25 -4.96
C GLU A 169 -36.86 12.15 -6.48
N SER A 170 -36.73 10.96 -7.08
CA SER A 170 -37.05 10.64 -8.49
C SER A 170 -38.47 10.12 -8.65
#